data_AF-A0A8J3BA89-F1
#
_entry.id   AF-A0A8J3BA89-F1
#
_cell.length_a   1.000
_cell.length_b   1.000
_cell.length_c   1.000
_cell.angle_alpha   90.00
_cell.angle_beta   90.00
_cell.angle_gamma   90.00
#
_symmetry.space_group_name_H-M   'P 1'
#
loop_
_entity.id
_entity.type
_entity.pdbx_description
1 polymer ?
#
loop_
_entity_poly.entity_id
_entity_poly.type
_entity_poly.pdbx_seq_one_letter_code
_entity_poly.pdbx_strand_id
1 'polypeptide(L)'
;MNVRDLLRILRKRWWLVLGAVTVALSLAAVVTVRTTPRYRTDLTFFVTTPNSGVGEAYEGGLFSQARVKSYAALLSSDRLAAAVARKANTGLSPDAVRQRVRAEPNPDTVLLDATVTDESRQRSTLLARHVATEFEALVELLETPPGAPKSSVKVEVVAGPTLHPDPVEPRPLRNFLLAGLLGLLLGASAAALRELLDTTVKTAEALSHAAGAPVLAAVPLESALRDAPHRLVTTMAHTPRAEALRQLRTNLQFVDVDHPVRTVVVTSAIAGEGKSSTACNVATLFAEAGRRVLLVDADLRRPRVAEYLGLEGAAGLTTLLAGQATIDDVAQPYGTRMWVLPSGFQPPNPSELLGSEHMSVLLDMFRERYDIVVVDCPPLLPVTDGAIVAARADGALLVTRARRTNVAQVEAAAAALRSVDARLLGCVFNMVTRGDGDPYGYYDYGTAVAIGRHAGPRATGPGGLPDPRPEPVSAGR
;
A
#
# COMPACT_ATOMS: atom_id res chain seq x y z
N MET A 1 -14.03 2.75 2.64
CA MET A 1 -13.02 1.71 2.41
C MET A 1 -13.63 0.39 2.86
N ASN A 2 -13.84 -0.56 1.95
CA ASN A 2 -14.56 -1.79 2.23
C ASN A 2 -13.62 -2.84 2.85
N VAL A 3 -14.13 -3.84 3.57
CA VAL A 3 -13.29 -4.90 4.20
C VAL A 3 -12.45 -5.64 3.13
N ARG A 4 -13.02 -5.81 1.93
CA ARG A 4 -12.31 -6.39 0.78
C ARG A 4 -11.13 -5.54 0.32
N ASP A 5 -11.20 -4.22 0.44
CA ASP A 5 -10.11 -3.32 0.07
C ASP A 5 -8.95 -3.46 1.06
N LEU A 6 -9.27 -3.52 2.36
CA LEU A 6 -8.27 -3.70 3.42
C LEU A 6 -7.50 -5.02 3.26
N LEU A 7 -8.19 -6.11 2.95
CA LEU A 7 -7.58 -7.42 2.70
C LEU A 7 -6.67 -7.42 1.46
N ARG A 8 -7.08 -6.73 0.39
CA ARG A 8 -6.25 -6.57 -0.82
C ARG A 8 -4.98 -5.78 -0.52
N ILE A 9 -5.10 -4.69 0.25
CA ILE A 9 -3.97 -3.87 0.68
C ILE A 9 -2.98 -4.69 1.51
N LEU A 10 -3.48 -5.41 2.52
CA LEU A 10 -2.65 -6.27 3.36
C LEU A 10 -1.92 -7.34 2.54
N ARG A 11 -2.60 -7.98 1.57
CA ARG A 11 -1.96 -8.99 0.71
C ARG A 11 -0.88 -8.39 -0.20
N LYS A 12 -1.11 -7.20 -0.76
CA LYS A 12 -0.15 -6.52 -1.64
C LYS A 12 1.09 -6.02 -0.87
N ARG A 13 0.93 -5.67 0.41
CA ARG A 13 1.96 -5.02 1.23
C ARG A 13 2.29 -5.80 2.51
N TRP A 14 2.14 -7.12 2.49
CA TRP A 14 2.34 -8.00 3.65
C TRP A 14 3.73 -7.86 4.27
N TRP A 15 4.74 -7.52 3.46
CA TRP A 15 6.11 -7.28 3.91
C TRP A 15 6.24 -6.07 4.86
N LEU A 16 5.40 -5.04 4.73
CA LEU A 16 5.37 -3.91 5.69
C LEU A 16 4.83 -4.39 7.04
N VAL A 17 3.80 -5.23 7.02
CA VAL A 17 3.22 -5.81 8.24
C VAL A 17 4.23 -6.73 8.92
N LEU A 18 4.86 -7.62 8.15
CA LEU A 18 5.89 -8.51 8.67
C LEU A 18 7.06 -7.73 9.25
N GLY A 19 7.57 -6.70 8.55
CA GLY A 19 8.65 -5.86 9.04
C GLY A 19 8.31 -5.16 10.36
N ALA A 20 7.11 -4.58 10.47
CA ALA A 20 6.66 -3.93 11.70
C ALA A 20 6.52 -4.91 12.88
N VAL A 21 5.97 -6.10 12.63
CA VAL A 21 5.86 -7.16 13.65
C VAL A 21 7.24 -7.64 14.10
N THR A 22 8.16 -7.90 13.17
CA THR A 22 9.52 -8.31 13.51
C THR A 22 10.23 -7.26 14.35
N VAL A 23 10.15 -5.97 13.98
CA VAL A 23 10.74 -4.88 14.76
C VAL A 23 10.13 -4.80 16.17
N ALA A 24 8.80 -4.90 16.28
CA ALA A 24 8.12 -4.86 17.58
C ALA A 24 8.51 -6.05 18.48
N LEU A 25 8.58 -7.26 17.93
CA LEU A 25 9.00 -8.46 18.65
C LEU A 25 10.48 -8.39 19.06
N SER A 26 11.36 -7.90 18.19
CA SER A 26 12.77 -7.68 18.54
C SER A 26 12.93 -6.68 19.67
N LEU A 27 12.18 -5.56 19.63
CA LEU A 27 12.19 -4.57 20.71
C LEU A 27 11.67 -5.19 22.02
N ALA A 28 10.60 -5.97 21.97
CA ALA A 28 10.06 -6.67 23.13
C ALA A 28 11.03 -7.70 23.71
N ALA A 29 11.78 -8.42 22.87
CA ALA A 29 12.83 -9.34 23.30
C ALA A 29 13.93 -8.58 24.04
N VAL A 30 14.42 -7.47 23.47
CA VAL A 30 15.45 -6.64 24.09
C VAL A 30 14.99 -6.09 25.44
N VAL A 31 13.77 -5.54 25.51
CA VAL A 31 13.19 -5.05 26.77
C VAL A 31 13.04 -6.17 27.78
N THR A 32 12.54 -7.33 27.37
CA THR A 32 12.32 -8.49 28.26
C THR A 32 13.64 -9.04 28.79
N VAL A 33 14.67 -9.18 27.95
CA VAL A 33 16.00 -9.67 28.36
C VAL A 33 16.72 -8.66 29.26
N ARG A 34 16.49 -7.35 29.07
CA ARG A 34 17.08 -6.30 29.91
C ARG A 34 16.34 -6.03 31.21
N THR A 35 15.10 -6.53 31.36
CA THR A 35 14.33 -6.33 32.59
C THR A 35 14.86 -7.24 33.68
N THR A 36 15.17 -6.69 34.85
CA THR A 36 15.68 -7.49 35.98
C THR A 36 14.61 -8.47 36.47
N PRO A 37 14.96 -9.76 36.66
CA PRO A 37 14.00 -10.74 37.12
C PRO A 37 13.61 -10.44 38.58
N ARG A 38 12.31 -10.46 38.87
CA ARG A 38 11.80 -10.33 40.24
C ARG A 38 11.21 -11.64 40.72
N TYR A 39 11.59 -12.04 41.93
CA TYR A 39 11.16 -13.26 42.59
C TYR A 39 10.19 -12.90 43.71
N ARG A 40 9.20 -13.77 43.89
CA ARG A 40 8.11 -13.60 44.86
C ARG A 40 8.22 -14.69 45.93
N THR A 41 8.11 -14.30 47.20
CA THR A 41 7.99 -15.19 48.34
C THR A 41 6.68 -14.91 49.06
N ASP A 42 5.88 -15.95 49.23
CA ASP A 42 4.56 -15.88 49.86
C ASP A 42 4.60 -16.34 51.32
N LEU A 43 3.78 -15.69 52.14
CA LEU A 43 3.55 -15.92 53.56
C LEU A 43 2.06 -15.84 53.83
N THR A 44 1.54 -16.71 54.68
CA THR A 44 0.15 -16.65 55.14
C THR A 44 0.13 -16.70 56.66
N PHE A 45 -0.44 -15.66 57.26
CA PHE A 45 -0.66 -15.55 58.69
C PHE A 45 -2.10 -15.92 59.05
N PHE A 46 -2.29 -16.51 60.22
CA PHE A 46 -3.59 -16.80 60.81
C PHE A 46 -3.74 -16.04 62.11
N VAL A 47 -4.86 -15.35 62.26
CA VAL A 47 -5.16 -14.51 63.42
C VAL A 47 -6.11 -15.26 64.34
N THR A 48 -5.71 -15.46 65.60
CA THR A 48 -6.52 -16.12 66.62
C THR A 48 -6.75 -15.23 67.83
N THR A 49 -7.97 -15.32 68.37
CA THR A 49 -8.32 -14.79 69.70
C THR A 49 -8.55 -15.97 70.65
N PRO A 50 -7.95 -15.98 71.85
CA PRO A 50 -8.18 -17.04 72.83
C PRO A 50 -9.60 -16.89 73.42
N ASN A 51 -10.51 -17.81 73.07
CA ASN A 51 -11.89 -17.82 73.57
C ASN A 51 -12.17 -19.11 74.35
N SER A 52 -13.02 -19.03 75.38
CA SER A 52 -13.34 -20.14 76.30
C SER A 52 -14.77 -20.68 76.21
N GLY A 53 -15.58 -20.26 75.22
CA GLY A 53 -16.95 -20.76 75.02
C GLY A 53 -17.50 -20.61 73.59
N VAL A 54 -18.56 -21.38 73.26
CA VAL A 54 -19.14 -21.49 71.91
C VAL A 54 -19.89 -20.22 71.46
N GLY A 55 -20.52 -19.47 72.39
CA GLY A 55 -21.19 -18.18 72.08
C GLY A 55 -20.20 -17.04 71.81
N GLU A 56 -19.09 -17.02 72.56
CA GLU A 56 -17.98 -16.06 72.38
C GLU A 56 -17.19 -16.33 71.09
N ALA A 57 -17.31 -17.52 70.50
CA ALA A 57 -16.60 -17.90 69.27
C ALA A 57 -17.07 -17.11 68.04
N TYR A 58 -18.37 -16.79 67.93
CA TYR A 58 -18.90 -16.02 66.80
C TYR A 58 -18.45 -14.55 66.85
N GLU A 59 -18.54 -13.93 68.02
CA GLU A 59 -18.06 -12.56 68.24
C GLU A 59 -16.53 -12.46 68.09
N GLY A 60 -15.79 -13.46 68.57
CA GLY A 60 -14.33 -13.56 68.39
C GLY A 60 -13.91 -13.74 66.93
N GLY A 61 -14.70 -14.45 66.12
CA GLY A 61 -14.49 -14.58 64.69
C GLY A 61 -14.61 -13.24 63.96
N LEU A 62 -15.70 -12.50 64.20
CA LEU A 62 -15.91 -11.16 63.63
C LEU A 62 -14.83 -10.17 64.10
N PHE A 63 -14.43 -10.24 65.37
CA PHE A 63 -13.34 -9.44 65.90
C PHE A 63 -12.00 -9.75 65.22
N SER A 64 -11.67 -11.04 65.04
CA SER A 64 -10.45 -11.49 64.36
C SER A 64 -10.43 -11.04 62.89
N GLN A 65 -11.56 -11.13 62.18
CA GLN A 65 -11.69 -10.63 60.80
C GLN A 65 -11.48 -9.10 60.71
N ALA A 66 -12.00 -8.33 61.67
CA ALA A 66 -11.76 -6.88 61.72
C ALA A 66 -10.27 -6.56 61.95
N ARG A 67 -9.57 -7.37 62.77
CA ARG A 67 -8.13 -7.22 63.03
C ARG A 67 -7.26 -7.53 61.82
N VAL A 68 -7.61 -8.52 61.01
CA VAL A 68 -6.89 -8.88 59.77
C VAL A 68 -6.69 -7.66 58.86
N LYS A 69 -7.70 -6.78 58.73
CA LYS A 69 -7.60 -5.55 57.93
C LYS A 69 -6.59 -4.56 58.52
N SER A 70 -6.62 -4.35 59.83
CA SER A 70 -5.66 -3.50 60.55
C SER A 70 -4.23 -4.04 60.47
N TYR A 71 -4.09 -5.36 60.54
CA TYR A 71 -2.84 -6.09 60.44
C TYR A 71 -2.24 -6.07 59.04
N ALA A 72 -3.07 -6.11 57.99
CA ALA A 72 -2.61 -5.89 56.62
C ALA A 72 -1.96 -4.51 56.45
N ALA A 73 -2.55 -3.45 57.03
CA ALA A 73 -1.94 -2.12 57.01
C ALA A 73 -0.63 -2.06 57.84
N LEU A 74 -0.56 -2.81 58.94
CA LEU A 74 0.61 -2.88 59.80
C LEU A 74 1.80 -3.59 59.12
N LEU A 75 1.55 -4.58 58.26
CA LEU A 75 2.57 -5.25 57.44
C LEU A 75 3.27 -4.28 56.46
N SER A 76 2.62 -3.18 56.09
CA SER A 76 3.20 -2.12 55.27
C SER A 76 3.65 -0.90 56.07
N SER A 77 3.73 -1.01 57.41
CA SER A 77 4.12 0.11 58.28
C SER A 77 5.62 0.39 58.28
N ASP A 78 5.98 1.67 58.50
CA ASP A 78 7.38 2.10 58.63
C ASP A 78 8.09 1.44 59.81
N ARG A 79 7.34 1.17 60.89
CA ARG A 79 7.88 0.54 62.10
C ARG A 79 8.33 -0.90 61.83
N LEU A 80 7.50 -1.68 61.11
CA LEU A 80 7.87 -3.03 60.71
C LEU A 80 9.01 -3.00 59.70
N ALA A 81 8.94 -2.13 58.68
CA ALA A 81 9.97 -2.04 57.66
C ALA A 81 11.34 -1.65 58.26
N ALA A 82 11.38 -0.76 59.26
CA ALA A 82 12.60 -0.39 59.97
C ALA A 82 13.13 -1.52 60.88
N ALA A 83 12.24 -2.31 61.50
CA ALA A 83 12.64 -3.49 62.28
C ALA A 83 13.26 -4.56 61.38
N VAL A 84 12.60 -4.88 60.26
CA VAL A 84 13.08 -5.85 59.26
C VAL A 84 14.39 -5.38 58.63
N ALA A 85 14.51 -4.11 58.22
CA ALA A 85 15.74 -3.58 57.62
C ALA A 85 16.95 -3.71 58.56
N ARG A 86 16.77 -3.43 59.87
CA ARG A 86 17.85 -3.54 60.86
C ARG A 86 18.29 -4.98 61.11
N LYS A 87 17.35 -5.92 61.22
CA LYS A 87 17.67 -7.31 61.60
C LYS A 87 18.01 -8.20 60.41
N ALA A 88 17.45 -7.93 59.23
CA ALA A 88 17.71 -8.71 58.02
C ALA A 88 19.12 -8.46 57.45
N ASN A 89 19.79 -7.38 57.86
CA ASN A 89 21.14 -7.00 57.44
C ASN A 89 21.34 -7.05 55.90
N THR A 90 20.31 -6.66 55.14
CA THR A 90 20.29 -6.73 53.67
C THR A 90 20.88 -5.49 53.00
N GLY A 91 21.30 -4.49 53.77
CA GLY A 91 21.76 -3.19 53.27
C GLY A 91 20.66 -2.31 52.66
N LEU A 92 19.38 -2.70 52.77
CA LEU A 92 18.24 -1.96 52.26
C LEU A 92 17.77 -0.89 53.25
N SER A 93 17.30 0.25 52.74
CA SER A 93 16.61 1.24 53.57
C SER A 93 15.22 0.74 54.01
N PRO A 94 14.66 1.25 55.12
CA PRO A 94 13.30 0.93 55.54
C PRO A 94 12.26 1.17 54.43
N ASP A 95 12.39 2.25 53.66
CA ASP A 95 11.52 2.53 52.51
C ASP A 95 11.61 1.46 51.42
N ALA A 96 12.83 0.99 51.13
CA ALA A 96 13.07 -0.05 50.15
C ALA A 96 12.46 -1.39 50.58
N VAL A 97 12.49 -1.71 51.88
CA VAL A 97 11.80 -2.89 52.42
C VAL A 97 10.29 -2.74 52.31
N ARG A 98 9.74 -1.58 52.70
CA ARG A 98 8.30 -1.31 52.63
C ARG A 98 7.73 -1.49 51.22
N GLN A 99 8.42 -1.02 50.19
CA GLN A 99 7.98 -1.16 48.79
C GLN A 99 7.97 -2.62 48.28
N ARG A 100 8.70 -3.51 48.94
CA ARG A 100 8.85 -4.92 48.56
C ARG A 100 7.85 -5.83 49.27
N VAL A 101 7.24 -5.37 50.36
CA VAL A 101 6.24 -6.11 51.14
C VAL A 101 4.85 -5.61 50.77
N ARG A 102 4.02 -6.52 50.25
CA ARG A 102 2.59 -6.28 50.02
C ARG A 102 1.80 -7.20 50.93
N ALA A 103 0.73 -6.70 51.52
CA ALA A 103 -0.19 -7.48 52.32
C ALA A 103 -1.59 -7.32 51.76
N GLU A 104 -2.27 -8.43 51.53
CA GLU A 104 -3.63 -8.47 51.01
C GLU A 104 -4.49 -9.26 52.02
N PRO A 105 -5.45 -8.60 52.71
CA PRO A 105 -6.35 -9.30 53.61
C PRO A 105 -7.35 -10.11 52.78
N ASN A 106 -7.52 -11.39 53.08
CA ASN A 106 -8.52 -12.22 52.40
C ASN A 106 -9.92 -11.95 53.00
N PRO A 107 -10.86 -11.37 52.23
CA PRO A 107 -12.17 -10.96 52.76
C PRO A 107 -12.90 -12.12 53.42
N ASP A 108 -13.55 -11.83 54.55
CA ASP A 108 -14.36 -12.78 55.33
C ASP A 108 -13.58 -13.96 55.94
N THR A 109 -12.24 -13.86 56.00
CA THR A 109 -11.38 -14.87 56.64
C THR A 109 -10.49 -14.28 57.73
N VAL A 110 -9.93 -15.16 58.57
CA VAL A 110 -8.88 -14.83 59.54
C VAL A 110 -7.46 -15.01 58.97
N LEU A 111 -7.36 -15.16 57.64
CA LEU A 111 -6.10 -15.34 56.92
C LEU A 111 -5.62 -14.00 56.36
N LEU A 112 -4.31 -13.78 56.48
CA LEU A 112 -3.63 -12.60 55.97
C LEU A 112 -2.46 -13.05 55.10
N ASP A 113 -2.57 -12.79 53.80
CA ASP A 113 -1.52 -13.11 52.84
C ASP A 113 -0.55 -11.94 52.73
N ALA A 114 0.74 -12.26 52.79
CA ALA A 114 1.83 -11.32 52.61
C ALA A 114 2.77 -11.84 51.53
N THR A 115 3.18 -10.91 50.66
CA THR A 115 4.04 -11.18 49.54
C THR A 115 5.24 -10.29 49.61
N VAL A 116 6.43 -10.90 49.57
CA VAL A 116 7.71 -10.20 49.46
C VAL A 116 8.25 -10.38 48.06
N THR A 117 8.56 -9.29 47.37
CA THR A 117 9.12 -9.32 46.01
C THR A 117 10.50 -8.69 45.98
N ASP A 118 11.50 -9.40 45.47
CA ASP A 118 12.87 -8.89 45.36
C ASP A 118 13.59 -9.45 44.11
N GLU A 119 14.65 -8.79 43.67
CA GLU A 119 15.50 -9.21 42.55
C GLU A 119 16.33 -10.48 42.84
N SER A 120 16.56 -10.80 44.11
CA SER A 120 17.30 -12.00 44.53
C SER A 120 16.39 -13.00 45.24
N ARG A 121 16.45 -14.27 44.81
CA ARG A 121 15.76 -15.40 45.45
C ARG A 121 16.09 -15.50 46.95
N GLN A 122 17.37 -15.34 47.28
CA GLN A 122 17.86 -15.42 48.66
C GLN A 122 17.36 -14.23 49.49
N ARG A 123 17.46 -13.01 48.94
CA ARG A 123 17.04 -11.78 49.63
C ARG A 123 15.53 -11.73 49.84
N SER A 124 14.73 -12.16 48.86
CA SER A 124 13.27 -12.28 48.99
C SER A 124 12.89 -13.21 50.14
N THR A 125 13.48 -14.40 50.17
CA THR A 125 13.21 -15.40 51.22
C THR A 125 13.66 -14.92 52.60
N LEU A 126 14.84 -14.29 52.67
CA LEU A 126 15.38 -13.76 53.91
C LEU A 126 14.53 -12.60 54.45
N LEU A 127 14.13 -11.67 53.59
CA LEU A 127 13.20 -10.60 53.96
C LEU A 127 11.87 -11.18 54.45
N ALA A 128 11.30 -12.17 53.75
CA ALA A 128 10.06 -12.83 54.16
C ALA A 128 10.18 -13.49 55.55
N ARG A 129 11.30 -14.17 55.85
CA ARG A 129 11.54 -14.76 57.19
C ARG A 129 11.55 -13.69 58.28
N HIS A 130 12.23 -12.56 58.05
CA HIS A 130 12.24 -11.48 59.02
C HIS A 130 10.91 -10.75 59.11
N VAL A 131 10.17 -10.60 58.00
CA VAL A 131 8.80 -10.08 58.03
C VAL A 131 7.93 -10.97 58.91
N ALA A 132 8.00 -12.29 58.77
CA ALA A 132 7.26 -13.22 59.61
C ALA A 132 7.55 -13.03 61.11
N THR A 133 8.83 -13.12 61.51
CA THR A 133 9.21 -13.04 62.94
C THR A 133 8.98 -11.66 63.54
N GLU A 134 9.31 -10.59 62.82
CA GLU A 134 9.15 -9.21 63.34
C GLU A 134 7.69 -8.78 63.37
N PHE A 135 6.85 -9.30 62.47
CA PHE A 135 5.44 -9.01 62.47
C PHE A 135 4.74 -9.66 63.67
N GLU A 136 5.02 -10.94 63.95
CA GLU A 136 4.51 -11.62 65.14
C GLU A 136 4.89 -10.86 66.42
N ALA A 137 6.17 -10.48 66.56
CA ALA A 137 6.65 -9.71 67.71
C ALA A 137 6.02 -8.31 67.82
N LEU A 138 5.76 -7.65 66.68
CA LEU A 138 5.12 -6.34 66.66
C LEU A 138 3.65 -6.42 67.07
N VAL A 139 2.92 -7.44 66.59
CA VAL A 139 1.52 -7.66 66.98
C VAL A 139 1.44 -8.02 68.46
N GLU A 140 2.31 -8.90 68.96
CA GLU A 140 2.37 -9.26 70.38
C GLU A 140 2.64 -8.02 71.26
N LEU A 141 3.53 -7.12 70.84
CA LEU A 141 3.80 -5.88 71.56
C LEU A 141 2.59 -4.91 71.58
N LEU A 142 1.84 -4.84 70.48
CA LEU A 142 0.70 -3.91 70.35
C LEU A 142 -0.58 -4.42 71.02
N GLU A 143 -0.77 -5.75 71.07
CA GLU A 143 -1.95 -6.39 71.63
C GLU A 143 -1.76 -6.90 73.07
N THR A 144 -0.58 -6.67 73.68
CA THR A 144 -0.35 -6.91 75.11
C THR A 144 -0.68 -5.64 75.92
N PRO A 145 -1.76 -5.62 76.72
CA PRO A 145 -2.09 -4.49 77.56
C PRO A 145 -1.03 -4.24 78.64
N PRO A 146 -0.80 -2.98 79.09
CA PRO A 146 0.14 -2.68 80.16
C PRO A 146 -0.19 -3.48 81.44
N GLY A 147 0.73 -4.34 81.88
CA GLY A 147 0.58 -5.16 83.09
C GLY A 147 -0.07 -6.54 82.89
N ALA A 148 -0.44 -6.92 81.65
CA ALA A 148 -0.94 -8.26 81.35
C ALA A 148 0.22 -9.23 81.02
N PRO A 149 0.17 -10.50 81.45
CA PRO A 149 1.23 -11.48 81.20
C PRO A 149 1.20 -12.09 79.79
N LYS A 150 0.10 -11.94 79.02
CA LYS A 150 -0.06 -12.52 77.66
C LYS A 150 -0.95 -11.64 76.77
N SER A 151 -0.67 -11.66 75.45
CA SER A 151 -1.46 -10.98 74.42
C SER A 151 -2.87 -11.56 74.27
N SER A 152 -3.86 -10.70 73.97
CA SER A 152 -5.25 -11.08 73.70
C SER A 152 -5.46 -11.54 72.25
N VAL A 153 -4.48 -11.35 71.35
CA VAL A 153 -4.52 -11.82 69.97
C VAL A 153 -3.17 -12.44 69.61
N LYS A 154 -3.20 -13.62 68.99
CA LYS A 154 -2.00 -14.29 68.48
C LYS A 154 -2.06 -14.38 66.96
N VAL A 155 -0.97 -13.98 66.33
CA VAL A 155 -0.74 -14.18 64.90
C VAL A 155 0.29 -15.28 64.77
N GLU A 156 0.01 -16.27 63.94
CA GLU A 156 0.97 -17.35 63.64
C GLU A 156 1.11 -17.49 62.12
N VAL A 157 2.33 -17.73 61.66
CA VAL A 157 2.55 -18.17 60.27
C VAL A 157 2.02 -19.59 60.10
N VAL A 158 0.99 -19.74 59.26
CA VAL A 158 0.38 -21.05 58.94
C VAL A 158 0.95 -21.64 57.65
N ALA A 159 1.45 -20.80 56.75
CA ALA A 159 2.18 -21.25 55.57
C ALA A 159 3.30 -20.28 55.17
N GLY A 160 4.46 -20.81 54.80
CA GLY A 160 5.59 -20.04 54.27
C GLY A 160 6.75 -19.83 55.26
N PRO A 161 7.82 -19.14 54.82
CA PRO A 161 7.99 -18.49 53.52
C PRO A 161 8.22 -19.49 52.37
N THR A 162 7.33 -19.49 51.37
CA THR A 162 7.43 -20.32 50.17
C THR A 162 7.87 -19.47 48.97
N LEU A 163 9.02 -19.82 48.37
CA LEU A 163 9.54 -19.15 47.18
C LEU A 163 8.85 -19.67 45.92
N HIS A 164 8.34 -18.76 45.09
CA HIS A 164 7.82 -19.11 43.77
C HIS A 164 8.98 -19.58 42.86
N PRO A 165 8.88 -20.73 42.16
CA PRO A 165 9.99 -21.33 41.43
C PRO A 165 10.49 -20.44 40.28
N ASP A 166 9.55 -19.79 39.58
CA ASP A 166 9.81 -18.90 38.45
C ASP A 166 9.68 -17.42 38.83
N PRO A 167 10.45 -16.53 38.17
CA PRO A 167 10.32 -15.09 38.36
C PRO A 167 8.93 -14.60 37.92
N VAL A 168 8.34 -13.68 38.70
CA VAL A 168 7.02 -13.10 38.43
C VAL A 168 7.07 -11.96 37.41
N GLU A 169 8.25 -11.38 37.22
CA GLU A 169 8.59 -10.39 36.19
C GLU A 169 9.98 -10.70 35.60
N PRO A 170 10.20 -10.47 34.29
CA PRO A 170 9.20 -10.07 33.28
C PRO A 170 8.26 -11.23 32.91
N ARG A 171 7.08 -10.91 32.34
CA ARG A 171 6.14 -11.90 31.80
C ARG A 171 6.34 -12.01 30.28
N PRO A 172 7.26 -12.87 29.80
CA PRO A 172 7.70 -12.86 28.40
C PRO A 172 6.54 -13.03 27.43
N LEU A 173 5.65 -13.99 27.69
CA LEU A 173 4.49 -14.24 26.84
C LEU A 173 3.59 -13.00 26.69
N ARG A 174 3.29 -12.29 27.80
CA ARG A 174 2.49 -11.06 27.76
C ARG A 174 3.18 -9.98 26.95
N ASN A 175 4.48 -9.78 27.14
CA ASN A 175 5.24 -8.76 26.43
C ASN A 175 5.27 -9.03 24.92
N PHE A 176 5.53 -10.28 24.52
CA PHE A 176 5.52 -10.67 23.11
C PHE A 176 4.14 -10.58 22.47
N LEU A 177 3.07 -10.96 23.19
CA LEU A 177 1.69 -10.83 22.71
C LEU A 177 1.32 -9.36 22.47
N LEU A 178 1.61 -8.48 23.45
CA LEU A 178 1.34 -7.04 23.31
C LEU A 178 2.15 -6.43 22.17
N ALA A 179 3.43 -6.80 22.04
CA ALA A 179 4.28 -6.32 20.96
C ALA A 179 3.85 -6.83 19.58
N GLY A 180 3.43 -8.08 19.47
CA GLY A 180 2.88 -8.65 18.24
C GLY A 180 1.61 -7.90 17.80
N LEU A 181 0.68 -7.64 18.73
CA LEU A 181 -0.55 -6.90 18.45
C LEU A 181 -0.25 -5.46 18.03
N LEU A 182 0.66 -4.78 18.72
CA LEU A 182 1.10 -3.43 18.36
C LEU A 182 1.78 -3.40 16.98
N GLY A 183 2.66 -4.37 16.69
CA GLY A 183 3.34 -4.50 15.42
C GLY A 183 2.38 -4.76 14.26
N LEU A 184 1.35 -5.59 14.47
CA LEU A 184 0.28 -5.82 13.49
C LEU A 184 -0.50 -4.53 13.20
N LEU A 185 -0.88 -3.79 14.25
CA LEU A 185 -1.62 -2.53 14.11
C LEU A 185 -0.81 -1.47 13.37
N LEU A 186 0.45 -1.27 13.75
CA LEU A 186 1.35 -0.32 13.09
C LEU A 186 1.64 -0.73 11.64
N GLY A 187 1.88 -2.02 11.41
CA GLY A 187 2.12 -2.58 10.08
C GLY A 187 0.93 -2.42 9.14
N ALA A 188 -0.29 -2.74 9.62
CA ALA A 188 -1.51 -2.55 8.86
C ALA A 188 -1.78 -1.07 8.57
N SER A 189 -1.55 -0.19 9.55
CA SER A 189 -1.70 1.26 9.40
C SER A 189 -0.71 1.82 8.36
N ALA A 190 0.55 1.41 8.41
CA ALA A 190 1.57 1.81 7.44
C ALA A 190 1.25 1.29 6.02
N ALA A 191 0.75 0.05 5.91
CA ALA A 191 0.31 -0.51 4.63
C ALA A 191 -0.87 0.26 4.04
N ALA A 192 -1.87 0.60 4.86
CA ALA A 192 -3.03 1.40 4.46
C ALA A 192 -2.61 2.81 4.05
N LEU A 193 -1.80 3.51 4.87
CA LEU A 193 -1.30 4.84 4.57
C LEU A 193 -0.53 4.86 3.25
N ARG A 194 0.32 3.86 3.00
CA ARG A 194 1.08 3.81 1.74
C ARG A 194 0.21 3.50 0.52
N GLU A 195 -0.95 2.88 0.69
CA GLU A 195 -1.93 2.76 -0.40
C GLU A 195 -2.71 4.06 -0.62
N LEU A 196 -3.06 4.78 0.44
CA LEU A 196 -3.73 6.07 0.34
C LEU A 196 -2.86 7.14 -0.33
N LEU A 197 -1.54 7.09 -0.10
CA LEU A 197 -0.57 7.97 -0.75
C LEU A 197 -0.20 7.52 -2.18
N ASP A 198 -0.69 6.37 -2.64
CA ASP A 198 -0.42 5.86 -3.98
C ASP A 198 -1.42 6.45 -4.99
N THR A 199 -1.07 7.63 -5.53
CA THR A 199 -1.83 8.40 -6.53
C THR A 199 -1.65 7.89 -7.97
N THR A 200 -1.10 6.69 -8.15
CA THR A 200 -0.88 6.14 -9.49
C THR A 200 -2.18 5.76 -10.17
N VAL A 201 -2.20 5.81 -11.50
CA VAL A 201 -3.33 5.36 -12.31
C VAL A 201 -3.37 3.84 -12.30
N LYS A 202 -4.46 3.30 -11.74
CA LYS A 202 -4.65 1.86 -11.50
C LYS A 202 -5.71 1.21 -12.39
N THR A 203 -6.58 1.99 -13.02
CA THR A 203 -7.67 1.48 -13.87
C THR A 203 -7.82 2.31 -15.14
N ALA A 204 -8.43 1.73 -16.17
CA ALA A 204 -8.70 2.41 -17.43
C ALA A 204 -9.69 3.58 -17.25
N GLU A 205 -10.66 3.46 -16.34
CA GLU A 205 -11.60 4.56 -16.05
C GLU A 205 -10.88 5.75 -15.42
N ALA A 206 -9.97 5.49 -14.47
CA ALA A 206 -9.17 6.54 -13.84
C ALA A 206 -8.28 7.25 -14.87
N LEU A 207 -7.71 6.51 -15.82
CA LEU A 207 -6.96 7.09 -16.95
C LEU A 207 -7.86 7.96 -17.83
N SER A 208 -9.01 7.43 -18.24
CA SER A 208 -9.96 8.13 -19.10
C SER A 208 -10.42 9.45 -18.48
N HIS A 209 -10.77 9.42 -17.20
CA HIS A 209 -11.19 10.61 -16.46
C HIS A 209 -10.07 11.64 -16.31
N ALA A 210 -8.85 11.20 -15.97
CA ALA A 210 -7.69 12.09 -15.80
C ALA A 210 -7.25 12.74 -17.12
N ALA A 211 -7.27 11.98 -18.22
CA ALA A 211 -6.90 12.49 -19.53
C ALA A 211 -8.00 13.35 -20.17
N GLY A 212 -9.27 13.05 -19.86
CA GLY A 212 -10.43 13.60 -20.56
C GLY A 212 -10.59 13.01 -21.96
N ALA A 213 -10.12 11.78 -22.19
CA ALA A 213 -10.13 11.11 -23.49
C ALA A 213 -10.29 9.58 -23.32
N PRO A 214 -10.88 8.87 -24.30
CA PRO A 214 -11.14 7.44 -24.17
C PRO A 214 -9.85 6.61 -24.13
N VAL A 215 -9.87 5.51 -23.38
CA VAL A 215 -8.80 4.51 -23.44
C VAL A 215 -9.04 3.60 -24.65
N LEU A 216 -8.17 3.69 -25.65
CA LEU A 216 -8.30 2.94 -26.90
C LEU A 216 -7.81 1.50 -26.78
N ALA A 217 -6.91 1.21 -25.84
CA ALA A 217 -6.47 -0.15 -25.55
C ALA A 217 -5.81 -0.26 -24.17
N ALA A 218 -5.91 -1.44 -23.56
CA ALA A 218 -5.14 -1.84 -22.38
C ALA A 218 -4.14 -2.93 -22.76
N VAL A 219 -2.85 -2.59 -22.77
CA VAL A 219 -1.78 -3.48 -23.25
C VAL A 219 -1.13 -4.20 -22.06
N PRO A 220 -1.27 -5.54 -21.93
CA PRO A 220 -0.75 -6.27 -20.79
C PRO A 220 0.78 -6.32 -20.76
N LEU A 221 1.33 -6.39 -19.54
CA LEU A 221 2.75 -6.68 -19.33
C LEU A 221 3.00 -8.18 -19.53
N GLU A 222 3.69 -8.55 -20.61
CA GLU A 222 4.14 -9.93 -20.83
C GLU A 222 5.43 -10.22 -20.05
N SER A 223 5.42 -11.29 -19.25
CA SER A 223 6.58 -11.72 -18.47
C SER A 223 7.75 -12.16 -19.35
N ALA A 224 7.47 -12.74 -20.52
CA ALA A 224 8.48 -13.19 -21.49
C ALA A 224 9.28 -12.03 -22.14
N LEU A 225 8.77 -10.80 -22.07
CA LEU A 225 9.43 -9.60 -22.60
C LEU A 225 10.16 -8.80 -21.51
N ARG A 226 10.22 -9.31 -20.26
CA ARG A 226 11.00 -8.67 -19.18
C ARG A 226 12.49 -8.63 -19.49
N ASP A 227 13.00 -9.68 -20.15
CA ASP A 227 14.43 -9.87 -20.42
C ASP A 227 14.84 -9.48 -21.86
N ALA A 228 13.85 -9.17 -22.72
CA ALA A 228 14.06 -8.71 -24.10
C ALA A 228 13.03 -7.62 -24.49
N PRO A 229 13.12 -6.42 -23.88
CA PRO A 229 12.11 -5.35 -24.04
C PRO A 229 12.01 -4.81 -25.47
N HIS A 230 13.02 -5.06 -26.32
CA HIS A 230 13.09 -4.59 -27.70
C HIS A 230 12.39 -5.49 -28.71
N ARG A 231 11.88 -6.66 -28.30
CA ARG A 231 11.23 -7.58 -29.26
C ARG A 231 9.89 -7.00 -29.67
N LEU A 232 9.76 -6.64 -30.94
CA LEU A 232 8.46 -6.39 -31.56
C LEU A 232 7.56 -7.59 -31.27
N VAL A 233 6.30 -7.33 -30.96
CA VAL A 233 5.35 -8.41 -30.79
C VAL A 233 5.26 -9.09 -32.13
N THR A 234 5.47 -10.40 -32.16
CA THR A 234 5.21 -11.19 -33.37
C THR A 234 3.71 -11.07 -33.60
N THR A 235 3.33 -10.31 -34.61
CA THR A 235 1.94 -9.99 -34.95
C THR A 235 1.14 -11.22 -35.36
N MET A 236 1.81 -12.31 -35.73
CA MET A 236 1.22 -13.64 -35.93
C MET A 236 0.96 -14.42 -34.64
N ALA A 237 1.51 -13.99 -33.50
CA ALA A 237 1.29 -14.65 -32.24
C ALA A 237 -0.11 -14.33 -31.69
N HIS A 238 -0.80 -15.34 -31.19
CA HIS A 238 -2.08 -15.21 -30.50
C HIS A 238 -1.86 -14.87 -29.01
N THR A 239 -1.07 -13.82 -28.73
CA THR A 239 -0.86 -13.38 -27.35
C THR A 239 -1.85 -12.28 -26.96
N PRO A 240 -2.18 -12.14 -25.65
CA PRO A 240 -3.03 -11.05 -25.18
C PRO A 240 -2.50 -9.65 -25.54
N ARG A 241 -1.17 -9.47 -25.58
CA ARG A 241 -0.55 -8.21 -26.01
C ARG A 241 -0.78 -7.93 -27.48
N ALA A 242 -0.62 -8.94 -28.34
CA ALA A 242 -0.89 -8.81 -29.77
C ALA A 242 -2.35 -8.41 -30.03
N GLU A 243 -3.29 -9.04 -29.32
CA GLU A 243 -4.72 -8.73 -29.46
C GLU A 243 -5.06 -7.31 -28.99
N ALA A 244 -4.53 -6.88 -27.85
CA ALA A 244 -4.70 -5.50 -27.38
C ALA A 244 -4.16 -4.46 -28.39
N LEU A 245 -3.07 -4.77 -29.09
CA LEU A 245 -2.51 -3.89 -30.13
C LEU A 245 -3.34 -3.93 -31.43
N ARG A 246 -3.92 -5.07 -31.81
CA ARG A 246 -4.89 -5.15 -32.92
C ARG A 246 -6.16 -4.35 -32.62
N GLN A 247 -6.64 -4.41 -31.37
CA GLN A 247 -7.73 -3.59 -30.89
C GLN A 247 -7.37 -2.10 -30.96
N LEU A 248 -6.17 -1.72 -30.52
CA LEU A 248 -5.67 -0.34 -30.63
C LEU A 248 -5.69 0.17 -32.08
N ARG A 249 -5.17 -0.61 -33.03
CA ARG A 249 -5.20 -0.26 -34.47
C ARG A 249 -6.63 -0.04 -34.94
N THR A 250 -7.54 -0.95 -34.60
CA THR A 250 -8.95 -0.88 -35.02
C THR A 250 -9.63 0.34 -34.43
N ASN A 251 -9.44 0.60 -33.14
CA ASN A 251 -10.01 1.78 -32.48
C ASN A 251 -9.43 3.09 -33.02
N LEU A 252 -8.14 3.14 -33.35
CA LEU A 252 -7.54 4.31 -34.02
C LEU A 252 -8.12 4.55 -35.41
N GLN A 253 -8.44 3.49 -36.16
CA GLN A 253 -9.07 3.63 -37.48
C GLN A 253 -10.50 4.19 -37.40
N PHE A 254 -11.20 4.00 -36.28
CA PHE A 254 -12.58 4.42 -36.07
C PHE A 254 -12.76 5.51 -35.00
N VAL A 255 -11.66 6.12 -34.52
CA VAL A 255 -11.74 7.17 -33.50
C VAL A 255 -12.50 8.39 -33.99
N ASP A 256 -12.46 8.63 -35.31
CA ASP A 256 -13.19 9.68 -35.99
C ASP A 256 -13.56 9.19 -37.39
N VAL A 257 -14.86 9.04 -37.63
CA VAL A 257 -15.39 8.56 -38.91
C VAL A 257 -15.41 9.70 -39.94
N ASP A 258 -15.56 10.94 -39.48
CA ASP A 258 -15.70 12.11 -40.34
C ASP A 258 -14.33 12.68 -40.74
N HIS A 259 -13.32 12.52 -39.87
CA HIS A 259 -11.95 12.97 -40.09
C HIS A 259 -10.95 11.82 -39.92
N PRO A 260 -10.71 10.99 -40.96
CA PRO A 260 -9.80 9.86 -40.87
C PRO A 260 -8.40 10.29 -40.47
N VAL A 261 -7.89 9.71 -39.38
CA VAL A 261 -6.55 9.98 -38.86
C VAL A 261 -5.49 9.44 -39.83
N ARG A 262 -4.66 10.33 -40.38
CA ARG A 262 -3.51 10.01 -41.23
C ARG A 262 -2.19 10.24 -40.51
N THR A 263 -2.07 11.26 -39.67
CA THR A 263 -0.85 11.54 -38.89
C THR A 263 -1.15 11.45 -37.41
N VAL A 264 -0.55 10.46 -36.74
CA VAL A 264 -0.73 10.23 -35.30
C VAL A 264 0.60 10.39 -34.57
N VAL A 265 0.61 11.26 -33.57
CA VAL A 265 1.73 11.38 -32.63
C VAL A 265 1.54 10.38 -31.50
N VAL A 266 2.56 9.59 -31.19
CA VAL A 266 2.58 8.70 -30.03
C VAL A 266 3.53 9.32 -28.99
N THR A 267 2.99 9.64 -27.83
CA THR A 267 3.74 10.27 -26.74
C THR A 267 3.29 9.72 -25.38
N SER A 268 3.82 10.28 -24.30
CA SER A 268 3.62 9.83 -22.92
C SER A 268 3.74 11.01 -21.97
N ALA A 269 3.30 10.88 -20.72
CA ALA A 269 3.52 11.91 -19.72
C ALA A 269 4.99 11.93 -19.28
N ILE A 270 5.56 10.76 -19.03
CA ILE A 270 6.92 10.58 -18.50
C ILE A 270 7.71 9.52 -19.29
N ALA A 271 9.03 9.48 -19.08
CA ALA A 271 9.88 8.49 -19.72
C ALA A 271 9.57 7.06 -19.22
N GLY A 272 9.69 6.07 -20.12
CA GLY A 272 9.55 4.65 -19.77
C GLY A 272 8.11 4.13 -19.73
N GLU A 273 7.17 4.84 -20.35
CA GLU A 273 5.76 4.41 -20.47
C GLU A 273 5.50 3.50 -21.69
N GLY A 274 6.47 3.36 -22.59
CA GLY A 274 6.40 2.45 -23.73
C GLY A 274 5.93 3.08 -25.06
N LYS A 275 5.93 4.42 -25.16
CA LYS A 275 5.62 5.19 -26.38
C LYS A 275 6.25 4.63 -27.67
N SER A 276 7.57 4.44 -27.69
CA SER A 276 8.31 3.95 -28.86
C SER A 276 7.93 2.51 -29.23
N SER A 277 7.76 1.64 -28.24
CA SER A 277 7.30 0.27 -28.48
C SER A 277 5.88 0.26 -29.04
N THR A 278 4.98 1.06 -28.48
CA THR A 278 3.61 1.21 -28.98
C THR A 278 3.61 1.77 -30.41
N ALA A 279 4.42 2.80 -30.70
CA ALA A 279 4.55 3.40 -32.02
C ALA A 279 5.02 2.36 -33.06
N CYS A 280 6.10 1.63 -32.78
CA CYS A 280 6.59 0.58 -33.68
C CYS A 280 5.53 -0.49 -33.95
N ASN A 281 4.89 -1.03 -32.90
CA ASN A 281 3.90 -2.10 -33.08
C ASN A 281 2.65 -1.62 -33.82
N VAL A 282 2.14 -0.43 -33.53
CA VAL A 282 0.99 0.15 -34.22
C VAL A 282 1.31 0.37 -35.71
N ALA A 283 2.50 0.91 -36.01
CA ALA A 283 2.96 1.10 -37.39
C ALA A 283 3.04 -0.24 -38.14
N THR A 284 3.65 -1.27 -37.54
CA THR A 284 3.71 -2.62 -38.14
C THR A 284 2.32 -3.19 -38.40
N LEU A 285 1.39 -3.06 -37.45
CA LEU A 285 0.03 -3.58 -37.59
C LEU A 285 -0.81 -2.88 -38.67
N PHE A 286 -0.58 -1.59 -38.91
CA PHE A 286 -1.18 -0.89 -40.05
C PHE A 286 -0.59 -1.36 -41.38
N ALA A 287 0.72 -1.62 -41.41
CA ALA A 287 1.41 -2.07 -42.60
C ALA A 287 0.96 -3.47 -43.03
N GLU A 288 0.78 -4.37 -42.05
CA GLU A 288 0.21 -5.70 -42.25
C GLU A 288 -1.26 -5.67 -42.67
N ALA A 289 -2.01 -4.64 -42.26
CA ALA A 289 -3.36 -4.37 -42.78
C ALA A 289 -3.34 -3.81 -44.21
N GLY A 290 -2.17 -3.75 -44.85
CA GLY A 290 -1.99 -3.30 -46.22
C GLY A 290 -1.92 -1.78 -46.38
N ARG A 291 -1.79 -0.99 -45.31
CA ARG A 291 -1.56 0.45 -45.44
C ARG A 291 -0.11 0.74 -45.81
N ARG A 292 0.14 1.81 -46.55
CA ARG A 292 1.48 2.39 -46.70
C ARG A 292 1.78 3.22 -45.46
N VAL A 293 2.74 2.77 -44.65
CA VAL A 293 3.03 3.36 -43.34
C VAL A 293 4.41 4.02 -43.34
N LEU A 294 4.50 5.25 -42.80
CA LEU A 294 5.76 5.84 -42.38
C LEU A 294 5.82 5.90 -40.85
N LEU A 295 6.85 5.31 -40.25
CA LEU A 295 7.17 5.48 -38.84
C LEU A 295 8.32 6.49 -38.72
N VAL A 296 8.09 7.60 -38.01
CA VAL A 296 9.07 8.66 -37.80
C VAL A 296 9.52 8.67 -36.35
N ASP A 297 10.83 8.62 -36.11
CA ASP A 297 11.42 8.85 -34.78
C ASP A 297 11.70 10.34 -34.58
N ALA A 298 10.75 11.04 -33.95
CA ALA A 298 10.88 12.45 -33.58
C ALA A 298 11.32 12.63 -32.11
N ASP A 299 11.72 11.57 -31.40
CA ASP A 299 12.41 11.68 -30.11
C ASP A 299 13.90 11.93 -30.35
N LEU A 300 14.21 13.15 -30.81
CA LEU A 300 15.58 13.59 -31.10
C LEU A 300 16.49 13.64 -29.86
N ARG A 301 15.93 13.49 -28.66
CA ARG A 301 16.67 13.53 -27.39
C ARG A 301 17.13 12.16 -26.94
N ARG A 302 16.27 11.15 -27.13
CA ARG A 302 16.54 9.75 -26.77
C ARG A 302 15.91 8.84 -27.83
N PRO A 303 16.44 8.85 -29.06
CA PRO A 303 15.88 8.05 -30.15
C PRO A 303 16.03 6.57 -29.82
N ARG A 304 15.00 5.80 -30.18
CA ARG A 304 14.95 4.36 -29.86
C ARG A 304 14.43 3.52 -31.01
N VAL A 305 13.75 4.10 -32.00
CA VAL A 305 13.08 3.33 -33.05
C VAL A 305 14.08 2.49 -33.85
N ALA A 306 15.22 3.07 -34.25
CA ALA A 306 16.26 2.34 -34.98
C ALA A 306 16.78 1.13 -34.19
N GLU A 307 17.03 1.30 -32.88
CA GLU A 307 17.44 0.22 -31.97
C GLU A 307 16.34 -0.86 -31.84
N TYR A 308 15.07 -0.47 -31.71
CA TYR A 308 13.94 -1.40 -31.62
C TYR A 308 13.77 -2.25 -32.89
N LEU A 309 14.08 -1.69 -34.05
CA LEU A 309 13.86 -2.34 -35.35
C LEU A 309 15.13 -2.99 -35.92
N GLY A 310 16.29 -2.77 -35.31
CA GLY A 310 17.58 -3.27 -35.80
C GLY A 310 18.04 -2.57 -37.08
N LEU A 311 17.80 -1.25 -37.19
CA LEU A 311 18.11 -0.42 -38.34
C LEU A 311 19.29 0.52 -38.08
N GLU A 312 19.88 1.04 -39.15
CA GLU A 312 20.89 2.10 -39.08
C GLU A 312 20.21 3.43 -38.67
N GLY A 313 20.83 4.19 -37.76
CA GLY A 313 20.23 5.37 -37.14
C GLY A 313 20.95 6.68 -37.41
N ALA A 314 22.11 6.66 -38.10
CA ALA A 314 22.97 7.83 -38.25
C ALA A 314 22.35 8.99 -39.06
N ALA A 315 21.56 8.67 -40.09
CA ALA A 315 20.85 9.64 -40.93
C ALA A 315 19.33 9.44 -40.82
N GLY A 316 18.57 10.53 -40.86
CA GLY A 316 17.14 10.47 -40.61
C GLY A 316 16.43 11.81 -40.64
N LEU A 317 15.47 12.01 -39.76
CA LEU A 317 14.64 13.22 -39.67
C LEU A 317 15.48 14.50 -39.58
N THR A 318 16.55 14.51 -38.77
CA THR A 318 17.43 15.68 -38.65
C THR A 318 18.22 15.98 -39.92
N THR A 319 18.61 14.94 -40.67
CA THR A 319 19.24 15.08 -41.99
C THR A 319 18.28 15.71 -43.01
N LEU A 320 17.00 15.33 -42.98
CA LEU A 320 15.96 15.94 -43.82
C LEU A 320 15.73 17.40 -43.44
N LEU A 321 15.56 17.69 -42.15
CA LEU A 321 15.33 19.04 -41.66
C LEU A 321 16.51 19.98 -41.96
N ALA A 322 17.73 19.44 -42.02
CA ALA A 322 18.94 20.16 -42.44
C ALA A 322 19.06 20.33 -43.97
N GLY A 323 18.17 19.74 -44.77
CA GLY A 323 18.21 19.81 -46.24
C GLY A 323 19.37 19.04 -46.86
N GLN A 324 19.96 18.09 -46.12
CA GLN A 324 21.15 17.34 -46.54
C GLN A 324 20.82 16.06 -47.33
N ALA A 325 19.56 15.63 -47.30
CA ALA A 325 19.08 14.43 -47.98
C ALA A 325 17.59 14.57 -48.29
N THR A 326 17.08 13.72 -49.18
CA THR A 326 15.66 13.55 -49.44
C THR A 326 15.10 12.37 -48.64
N ILE A 327 13.77 12.30 -48.50
CA ILE A 327 13.13 11.18 -47.80
C ILE A 327 13.51 9.82 -48.39
N ASP A 328 13.74 9.74 -49.70
CA ASP A 328 14.13 8.50 -50.40
C ASP A 328 15.54 8.04 -50.04
N ASP A 329 16.40 8.95 -49.59
CA ASP A 329 17.77 8.64 -49.20
C ASP A 329 17.87 8.07 -47.77
N VAL A 330 16.93 8.46 -46.88
CA VAL A 330 17.03 8.18 -45.44
C VAL A 330 15.91 7.33 -44.87
N ALA A 331 14.76 7.23 -45.55
CA ALA A 331 13.68 6.35 -45.11
C ALA A 331 13.99 4.90 -45.50
N GLN A 332 14.13 4.03 -44.50
CA GLN A 332 14.50 2.65 -44.69
C GLN A 332 13.24 1.76 -44.79
N PRO A 333 13.11 0.90 -45.81
CA PRO A 333 12.01 -0.06 -45.88
C PRO A 333 12.12 -1.07 -44.74
N TYR A 334 11.00 -1.40 -44.11
CA TYR A 334 10.93 -2.38 -43.02
C TYR A 334 9.73 -3.29 -43.19
N GLY A 335 9.95 -4.61 -43.28
CA GLY A 335 8.88 -5.58 -43.48
C GLY A 335 8.11 -5.33 -44.79
N THR A 336 6.78 -5.25 -44.70
CA THR A 336 5.89 -5.04 -45.85
C THR A 336 5.17 -3.71 -45.76
N ARG A 337 5.23 -2.89 -46.82
CA ARG A 337 4.52 -1.59 -46.92
C ARG A 337 4.77 -0.61 -45.76
N MET A 338 5.90 -0.74 -45.07
CA MET A 338 6.32 0.18 -44.01
C MET A 338 7.71 0.73 -44.31
N TRP A 339 7.87 2.01 -44.03
CA TRP A 339 9.13 2.73 -44.08
C TRP A 339 9.39 3.35 -42.72
N VAL A 340 10.65 3.42 -42.34
CA VAL A 340 11.10 3.96 -41.07
C VAL A 340 12.02 5.11 -41.36
N LEU A 341 11.72 6.27 -40.78
CA LEU A 341 12.58 7.43 -40.76
C LEU A 341 13.18 7.54 -39.34
N PRO A 342 14.43 7.09 -39.13
CA PRO A 342 15.13 7.27 -37.86
C PRO A 342 15.26 8.75 -37.51
N SER A 343 15.69 9.06 -36.28
CA SER A 343 15.92 10.45 -35.87
C SER A 343 17.06 11.09 -36.64
N GLY A 344 18.10 10.33 -36.98
CA GLY A 344 19.41 10.85 -37.38
C GLY A 344 20.23 11.33 -36.19
N PHE A 345 21.25 12.16 -36.45
CA PHE A 345 22.11 12.74 -35.43
C PHE A 345 21.30 13.58 -34.42
N GLN A 346 21.76 13.61 -33.16
CA GLN A 346 21.16 14.42 -32.11
C GLN A 346 21.53 15.91 -32.30
N PRO A 347 20.55 16.81 -32.55
CA PRO A 347 20.84 18.21 -32.77
C PRO A 347 20.94 18.97 -31.43
N PRO A 348 21.64 20.12 -31.40
CA PRO A 348 21.72 20.96 -30.20
C PRO A 348 20.38 21.62 -29.83
N ASN A 349 19.49 21.78 -30.81
CA ASN A 349 18.24 22.55 -30.71
C ASN A 349 17.00 21.75 -31.22
N PRO A 350 16.61 20.63 -30.56
CA PRO A 350 15.53 19.75 -31.04
C PRO A 350 14.17 20.43 -31.18
N SER A 351 13.79 21.25 -30.21
CA SER A 351 12.47 21.87 -30.14
C SER A 351 12.27 22.88 -31.26
N GLU A 352 13.29 23.70 -31.57
CA GLU A 352 13.24 24.66 -32.68
C GLU A 352 13.15 23.95 -34.03
N LEU A 353 13.88 22.84 -34.21
CA LEU A 353 13.83 22.05 -35.44
C LEU A 353 12.45 21.43 -35.66
N LEU A 354 11.86 20.81 -34.63
CA LEU A 354 10.53 20.20 -34.71
C LEU A 354 9.41 21.24 -34.83
N GLY A 355 9.61 22.45 -34.33
CA GLY A 355 8.67 23.56 -34.46
C GLY A 355 8.80 24.38 -35.74
N SER A 356 9.76 24.07 -36.60
CA SER A 356 10.05 24.84 -37.81
C SER A 356 8.98 24.69 -38.90
N GLU A 357 8.92 25.66 -39.80
CA GLU A 357 8.12 25.56 -41.03
C GLU A 357 8.53 24.37 -41.89
N HIS A 358 9.83 24.05 -41.93
CA HIS A 358 10.34 22.91 -42.68
C HIS A 358 9.74 21.59 -42.17
N MET A 359 9.61 21.40 -40.85
CA MET A 359 8.95 20.23 -40.29
C MET A 359 7.47 20.15 -40.71
N SER A 360 6.78 21.30 -40.80
CA SER A 360 5.38 21.36 -41.27
C SER A 360 5.26 20.86 -42.70
N VAL A 361 6.13 21.37 -43.60
CA VAL A 361 6.19 20.94 -45.00
C VAL A 361 6.50 19.45 -45.13
N LEU A 362 7.41 18.92 -44.30
CA LEU A 362 7.71 17.49 -44.29
C LEU A 362 6.51 16.65 -43.85
N LEU A 363 5.78 17.04 -42.80
CA LEU A 363 4.59 16.31 -42.35
C LEU A 363 3.49 16.27 -43.43
N ASP A 364 3.30 17.35 -44.16
CA ASP A 364 2.32 17.40 -45.26
C ASP A 364 2.77 16.53 -46.45
N MET A 365 4.05 16.58 -46.80
CA MET A 365 4.62 15.66 -47.80
C MET A 365 4.48 14.19 -47.39
N PHE A 366 4.66 13.87 -46.10
CA PHE A 366 4.45 12.51 -45.60
C PHE A 366 2.98 12.10 -45.70
N ARG A 367 2.03 13.00 -45.38
CA ARG A 367 0.59 12.75 -45.51
C ARG A 367 0.13 12.46 -46.93
N GLU A 368 0.80 13.01 -47.93
CA GLU A 368 0.48 12.76 -49.35
C GLU A 368 1.01 11.41 -49.82
N ARG A 369 2.18 11.00 -49.32
CA ARG A 369 2.89 9.82 -49.79
C ARG A 369 2.48 8.52 -49.09
N TYR A 370 2.08 8.62 -47.83
CA TYR A 370 1.73 7.48 -46.98
C TYR A 370 0.25 7.53 -46.58
N ASP A 371 -0.35 6.36 -46.42
CA ASP A 371 -1.75 6.27 -45.98
C ASP A 371 -1.87 6.59 -44.48
N ILE A 372 -0.81 6.32 -43.72
CA ILE A 372 -0.68 6.68 -42.30
C ILE A 372 0.77 6.96 -41.91
N VAL A 373 0.97 7.98 -41.10
CA VAL A 373 2.24 8.44 -40.54
C VAL A 373 2.14 8.33 -39.02
N VAL A 374 2.98 7.48 -38.43
CA VAL A 374 3.08 7.31 -36.98
C VAL A 374 4.35 8.01 -36.52
N VAL A 375 4.24 8.97 -35.61
CA VAL A 375 5.39 9.76 -35.14
C VAL A 375 5.64 9.46 -33.66
N ASP A 376 6.78 8.83 -33.35
CA ASP A 376 7.22 8.64 -31.96
C ASP A 376 7.81 9.96 -31.44
N CYS A 377 7.29 10.47 -30.33
CA CYS A 377 7.70 11.74 -29.74
C CYS A 377 8.10 11.60 -28.28
N PRO A 378 9.00 12.46 -27.77
CA PRO A 378 9.43 12.41 -26.38
C PRO A 378 8.26 12.67 -25.41
N PRO A 379 8.41 12.34 -24.12
CA PRO A 379 7.36 12.58 -23.13
C PRO A 379 7.07 14.08 -22.96
N LEU A 380 5.81 14.41 -22.66
CA LEU A 380 5.27 15.77 -22.65
C LEU A 380 5.64 16.60 -21.42
N LEU A 381 5.92 15.97 -20.27
CA LEU A 381 6.24 16.72 -19.04
C LEU A 381 7.69 17.19 -18.96
N PRO A 382 8.70 16.42 -19.39
CA PRO A 382 10.08 16.90 -19.40
C PRO A 382 10.33 17.97 -20.47
N VAL A 383 9.67 17.89 -21.63
CA VAL A 383 9.93 18.71 -22.81
C VAL A 383 8.67 18.92 -23.66
N THR A 384 8.64 19.99 -24.46
CA THR A 384 7.47 20.40 -25.26
C THR A 384 7.43 19.81 -26.66
N ASP A 385 8.52 19.19 -27.12
CA ASP A 385 8.73 18.69 -28.49
C ASP A 385 7.52 17.88 -29.02
N GLY A 386 7.01 16.94 -28.22
CA GLY A 386 5.86 16.12 -28.63
C GLY A 386 4.56 16.90 -28.79
N ALA A 387 4.32 17.94 -28.00
CA ALA A 387 3.15 18.80 -28.14
C ALA A 387 3.24 19.65 -29.42
N ILE A 388 4.44 20.17 -29.74
CA ILE A 388 4.69 20.97 -30.94
C ILE A 388 4.39 20.18 -32.22
N VAL A 389 4.82 18.91 -32.27
CA VAL A 389 4.53 18.02 -33.41
C VAL A 389 3.05 17.63 -33.41
N ALA A 390 2.44 17.37 -32.26
CA ALA A 390 1.03 17.01 -32.15
C ALA A 390 0.08 18.11 -32.63
N ALA A 391 0.44 19.38 -32.45
CA ALA A 391 -0.34 20.53 -32.94
C ALA A 391 -0.46 20.58 -34.48
N ARG A 392 0.45 19.90 -35.20
CA ARG A 392 0.46 19.82 -36.67
C ARG A 392 -0.02 18.46 -37.19
N ALA A 393 -0.22 17.50 -36.30
CA ALA A 393 -0.76 16.18 -36.61
C ALA A 393 -2.29 16.17 -36.50
N ASP A 394 -2.94 15.06 -36.86
CA ASP A 394 -4.40 14.92 -36.72
C ASP A 394 -4.78 14.63 -35.25
N GLY A 395 -3.81 14.22 -34.45
CA GLY A 395 -3.88 14.19 -33.01
C GLY A 395 -2.78 13.33 -32.37
N ALA A 396 -2.85 13.22 -31.05
CA ALA A 396 -1.92 12.47 -30.23
C ALA A 396 -2.58 11.27 -29.54
N LEU A 397 -1.79 10.21 -29.37
CA LEU A 397 -2.07 9.04 -28.57
C LEU A 397 -1.21 9.11 -27.31
N LEU A 398 -1.85 9.21 -26.14
CA LEU A 398 -1.14 9.29 -24.86
C LEU A 398 -0.94 7.89 -24.27
N VAL A 399 0.29 7.40 -24.28
CA VAL A 399 0.67 6.13 -23.67
C VAL A 399 0.93 6.35 -22.19
N THR A 400 0.19 5.64 -21.34
CA THR A 400 0.30 5.77 -19.87
C THR A 400 0.60 4.42 -19.22
N ARG A 401 1.61 4.36 -18.36
CA ARG A 401 2.00 3.13 -17.67
C ARG A 401 1.20 2.90 -16.39
N ALA A 402 0.58 1.72 -16.30
CA ALA A 402 -0.16 1.26 -15.13
C ALA A 402 0.71 1.24 -13.87
N ARG A 403 0.15 1.74 -12.75
CA ARG A 403 0.77 1.79 -11.42
C ARG A 403 2.14 2.47 -11.34
N ARG A 404 2.50 3.28 -12.34
CA ARG A 404 3.74 4.05 -12.37
C ARG A 404 3.48 5.54 -12.48
N THR A 405 2.52 5.90 -13.32
CA THR A 405 2.20 7.30 -13.64
C THR A 405 1.08 7.79 -12.76
N ASN A 406 1.24 8.99 -12.20
CA ASN A 406 0.26 9.59 -11.30
C ASN A 406 -0.86 10.29 -12.07
N VAL A 407 -2.04 10.37 -11.46
CA VAL A 407 -3.21 11.08 -12.04
C VAL A 407 -2.85 12.50 -12.47
N ALA A 408 -2.19 13.27 -11.59
CA ALA A 408 -1.76 14.63 -11.89
C ALA A 408 -0.77 14.72 -13.07
N GLN A 409 0.04 13.69 -13.31
CA GLN A 409 0.95 13.66 -14.47
C GLN A 409 0.19 13.45 -15.77
N VAL A 410 -0.84 12.60 -15.75
CA VAL A 410 -1.74 12.41 -16.90
C VAL A 410 -2.51 13.69 -17.21
N GLU A 411 -3.08 14.33 -16.19
CA GLU A 411 -3.82 15.59 -16.32
C GLU A 411 -2.93 16.69 -16.91
N ALA A 412 -1.70 16.82 -16.41
CA ALA A 412 -0.72 17.79 -16.91
C ALA A 412 -0.30 17.49 -18.36
N ALA A 413 -0.10 16.22 -18.73
CA ALA A 413 0.24 15.84 -20.09
C ALA A 413 -0.91 16.13 -21.07
N ALA A 414 -2.14 15.82 -20.68
CA ALA A 414 -3.32 16.16 -21.47
C ALA A 414 -3.51 17.68 -21.59
N ALA A 415 -3.22 18.43 -20.52
CA ALA A 415 -3.24 19.89 -20.54
C ALA A 415 -2.17 20.48 -21.47
N ALA A 416 -0.97 19.88 -21.52
CA ALA A 416 0.09 20.31 -22.44
C ALA A 416 -0.35 20.18 -23.90
N LEU A 417 -1.01 19.08 -24.28
CA LEU A 417 -1.60 18.94 -25.62
C LEU A 417 -2.69 19.97 -25.90
N ARG A 418 -3.62 20.17 -24.94
CA ARG A 418 -4.68 21.18 -25.08
C ARG A 418 -4.14 22.61 -25.21
N SER A 419 -3.01 22.93 -24.56
CA SER A 419 -2.43 24.27 -24.58
C SER A 419 -1.91 24.71 -25.95
N VAL A 420 -1.70 23.76 -26.86
CA VAL A 420 -1.27 23.98 -28.25
C VAL A 420 -2.35 23.58 -29.25
N ASP A 421 -3.61 23.47 -28.79
CA ASP A 421 -4.77 23.00 -29.56
C ASP A 421 -4.57 21.64 -30.25
N ALA A 422 -3.67 20.80 -29.71
CA ALA A 422 -3.49 19.44 -30.21
C ALA A 422 -4.61 18.53 -29.71
N ARG A 423 -5.28 17.84 -30.65
CA ARG A 423 -6.32 16.87 -30.35
C ARG A 423 -5.73 15.63 -29.67
N LEU A 424 -6.24 15.28 -28.48
CA LEU A 424 -5.96 13.98 -27.86
C LEU A 424 -6.95 12.94 -28.39
N LEU A 425 -6.49 12.05 -29.26
CA LEU A 425 -7.31 10.98 -29.87
C LEU A 425 -7.77 9.95 -28.83
N GLY A 426 -6.92 9.69 -27.84
CA GLY A 426 -7.19 8.75 -26.77
C GLY A 426 -5.93 8.33 -26.03
N CYS A 427 -6.08 7.34 -25.15
CA CYS A 427 -5.00 6.84 -24.30
C CYS A 427 -4.73 5.34 -24.53
N VAL A 428 -3.49 4.93 -24.32
CA VAL A 428 -3.11 3.51 -24.22
C VAL A 428 -2.71 3.21 -22.79
N PHE A 429 -3.44 2.34 -22.12
CA PHE A 429 -3.08 1.90 -20.77
C PHE A 429 -2.08 0.75 -20.86
N ASN A 430 -0.80 1.06 -20.73
CA ASN A 430 0.28 0.12 -21.00
C ASN A 430 0.81 -0.57 -19.75
N MET A 431 1.36 -1.78 -19.95
CA MET A 431 1.92 -2.66 -18.91
C MET A 431 0.92 -3.02 -17.81
N VAL A 432 -0.34 -3.21 -18.17
CA VAL A 432 -1.37 -3.61 -17.19
C VAL A 432 -1.09 -5.00 -16.64
N THR A 433 -1.36 -5.18 -15.35
CA THR A 433 -1.22 -6.45 -14.63
C THR A 433 -2.58 -6.97 -14.19
N ARG A 434 -2.69 -8.27 -13.92
CA ARG A 434 -3.93 -8.87 -13.39
C ARG A 434 -4.35 -8.12 -12.10
N GLY A 435 -5.53 -7.49 -12.14
CA GLY A 435 -6.10 -6.73 -11.03
C GLY A 435 -6.08 -5.19 -11.18
N ASP A 436 -5.65 -4.66 -12.33
CA ASP A 436 -5.71 -3.22 -12.66
C ASP A 436 -7.10 -2.74 -13.11
N GLY A 437 -8.15 -3.24 -12.45
CA GLY A 437 -9.54 -2.86 -12.72
C GLY A 437 -9.87 -3.05 -14.20
N ASP A 438 -9.83 -4.30 -14.64
CA ASP A 438 -10.17 -4.69 -15.99
C ASP A 438 -11.70 -4.94 -16.06
N PRO A 439 -12.51 -4.06 -16.67
CA PRO A 439 -13.89 -4.42 -17.02
C PRO A 439 -13.91 -5.46 -18.14
N TYR A 440 -12.78 -5.62 -18.84
CA TYR A 440 -12.53 -6.55 -19.92
C TYR A 440 -11.64 -7.69 -19.47
N GLY A 441 -11.86 -8.15 -18.23
CA GLY A 441 -11.24 -9.36 -17.72
C GLY A 441 -11.50 -10.52 -18.66
N TYR A 442 -10.50 -10.87 -19.46
CA TYR A 442 -10.22 -12.20 -20.00
C TYR A 442 -11.47 -13.04 -20.34
N TYR A 443 -12.28 -12.60 -21.31
CA TYR A 443 -13.28 -13.40 -22.05
C TYR A 443 -13.12 -13.00 -23.52
N ASP A 444 -12.51 -13.83 -24.36
CA ASP A 444 -13.19 -14.85 -25.18
C ASP A 444 -14.49 -14.32 -25.83
N TYR A 445 -14.39 -14.09 -27.14
CA TYR A 445 -15.41 -13.75 -28.15
C TYR A 445 -16.73 -13.05 -27.75
N GLY A 446 -16.99 -11.91 -28.40
CA GLY A 446 -18.34 -11.57 -28.87
C GLY A 446 -18.92 -10.22 -28.43
N THR A 447 -18.88 -9.25 -29.36
CA THR A 447 -19.99 -8.32 -29.67
C THR A 447 -20.59 -7.45 -28.56
N ALA A 448 -20.36 -6.13 -28.61
CA ALA A 448 -21.40 -5.09 -28.77
C ALA A 448 -20.82 -3.71 -28.44
N VAL A 449 -20.70 -2.90 -29.47
CA VAL A 449 -20.31 -1.49 -29.44
C VAL A 449 -21.51 -0.65 -29.00
N ALA A 450 -21.37 0.13 -27.93
CA ALA A 450 -22.29 1.22 -27.59
C ALA A 450 -21.53 2.55 -27.75
N ILE A 451 -21.54 3.08 -28.98
CA ILE A 451 -21.11 4.47 -29.24
C ILE A 451 -22.26 5.38 -28.80
N GLY A 452 -22.01 6.18 -27.76
CA GLY A 452 -22.92 7.22 -27.32
C GLY A 452 -23.08 8.28 -28.42
N ARG A 453 -24.25 8.34 -29.05
CA ARG A 453 -24.64 9.46 -29.91
C ARG A 453 -24.96 10.67 -29.06
N HIS A 454 -24.28 11.78 -29.33
CA HIS A 454 -24.68 13.11 -28.89
C HIS A 454 -26.12 13.42 -29.35
N ALA A 455 -26.98 13.74 -28.40
CA ALA A 455 -28.32 14.27 -28.68
C ALA A 455 -28.23 15.77 -28.95
N GLY A 456 -28.48 16.16 -30.21
CA GLY A 456 -28.79 17.56 -30.57
C GLY A 456 -30.22 17.93 -30.14
N PRO A 457 -30.52 19.23 -29.96
CA PRO A 457 -31.79 19.68 -29.40
C PRO A 457 -32.94 19.48 -30.39
N ARG A 458 -34.02 18.84 -29.92
CA ARG A 458 -35.27 18.65 -30.67
C ARG A 458 -36.01 19.98 -30.82
N ALA A 459 -36.17 20.43 -32.06
CA ALA A 459 -37.18 21.43 -32.42
C ALA A 459 -38.58 20.82 -32.31
N THR A 460 -39.46 21.51 -31.59
CA THR A 460 -40.89 21.22 -31.47
C THR A 460 -41.64 21.71 -32.70
N GLY A 461 -42.38 20.81 -33.36
CA GLY A 461 -43.40 21.14 -34.36
C GLY A 461 -44.65 20.26 -34.14
N PRO A 462 -45.88 20.78 -34.36
CA PRO A 462 -47.07 20.26 -33.69
C PRO A 462 -47.95 19.35 -34.56
N GLY A 463 -48.65 18.41 -33.90
CA GLY A 463 -50.05 18.06 -34.17
C GLY A 463 -50.34 17.09 -35.33
N GLY A 464 -51.11 16.03 -35.03
CA GLY A 464 -51.91 15.34 -36.05
C GLY A 464 -52.15 13.85 -35.83
N LEU A 465 -53.10 13.53 -34.93
CA LEU A 465 -54.10 12.43 -34.86
C LEU A 465 -53.79 10.97 -35.31
N PRO A 466 -54.47 9.98 -34.69
CA PRO A 466 -54.08 8.56 -34.72
C PRO A 466 -54.73 7.73 -35.84
N ASP A 467 -53.99 6.66 -36.16
CA ASP A 467 -54.21 5.54 -37.08
C ASP A 467 -55.44 4.67 -36.75
N PRO A 468 -56.29 4.28 -37.73
CA PRO A 468 -57.22 3.16 -37.58
C PRO A 468 -56.66 1.88 -38.22
N ARG A 469 -56.41 0.88 -37.37
CA ARG A 469 -56.14 -0.52 -37.76
C ARG A 469 -57.31 -1.13 -38.55
N PRO A 470 -57.04 -2.04 -39.49
CA PRO A 470 -57.97 -3.12 -39.83
C PRO A 470 -57.53 -4.47 -39.22
N GLU A 471 -58.52 -5.20 -38.72
CA GLU A 471 -58.46 -6.57 -38.21
C GLU A 471 -58.19 -7.65 -39.29
N PRO A 472 -57.84 -8.89 -38.89
CA PRO A 472 -57.23 -9.89 -39.77
C PRO A 472 -58.23 -10.73 -40.57
N VAL A 473 -57.82 -11.12 -41.78
CA VAL A 473 -58.55 -12.03 -42.67
C VAL A 473 -58.31 -13.49 -42.27
N SER A 474 -59.40 -14.21 -42.02
CA SER A 474 -59.44 -15.66 -41.81
C SER A 474 -59.31 -16.44 -43.11
N ALA A 475 -58.58 -17.55 -43.07
CA ALA A 475 -58.54 -18.58 -44.10
C ALA A 475 -59.92 -19.25 -44.32
N GLY A 476 -60.27 -19.52 -45.58
CA GLY A 476 -61.48 -20.26 -45.93
C GLY A 476 -61.61 -20.53 -47.43
N ARG A 477 -61.09 -21.69 -47.82
CA ARG A 477 -61.24 -22.45 -49.10
C ARG A 477 -60.45 -22.00 -50.32
#